data_AF-A0A7C3VVH1-F1
#
_entry.id   AF-A0A7C3VVH1-F1
#
_cell.length_a   1.000
_cell.length_b   1.000
_cell.length_c   1.000
_cell.angle_alpha   90.00
_cell.angle_beta   90.00
_cell.angle_gamma   90.00
#
_symmetry.space_group_name_H-M   'P 1'
#
loop_
_entity.id
_entity.type
_entity.pdbx_description
1 polymer ?
#
loop_
_entity_poly.entity_id
_entity_poly.type
_entity_poly.pdbx_seq_one_letter_code
_entity_poly.pdbx_strand_id
1 'polypeptide(L)'
;MSRVYRAVMGKISGPVKGVFLDTPAGFQLNADEISARAVAYFRHHFQIELGVASFKNAREAGEGEREEAVARIEAANFILAGPGSPTYTVRNWLDSPLLEALHRRLAGGAHLVFASAAAIAASSHALPVYEIYKVGEDPHWVRGIDILGSCGLELAVMPHWNNAEGGTHDTRFCFMGEPRLRLLERQLPASALILGIDEYTACLIDLARHECRVMGAGGIVLRWQGRERTFSSGTIFSLEELRVGARGERPGAQQQASGADRATEQAAVSERLRKLLGKSGQLLWNRGEKEMEAVVRLAYLLDLARTVERARKIGMEGDLLVQAEERLREAMGVGPIGPGSPSSPSALDPVPLLELLIEVRSRLRQAREWGLADEIRQRLTSLGVILEDRVEGTHWRLTT
;
A
#
# COMPACT_ATOMS: atom_id res chain seq x y z
N MET A 1 9.44 -2.94 0.09
CA MET A 1 9.31 -4.25 0.75
C MET A 1 10.62 -4.94 1.14
N SER A 2 11.73 -4.77 0.42
CA SER A 2 13.02 -5.45 0.75
C SER A 2 13.48 -5.29 2.20
N ARG A 3 13.30 -4.11 2.81
CA ARG A 3 13.59 -3.86 4.23
C ARG A 3 12.78 -4.74 5.18
N VAL A 4 11.51 -5.01 4.86
CA VAL A 4 10.64 -5.90 5.64
C VAL A 4 11.17 -7.33 5.60
N TYR A 5 11.47 -7.85 4.41
CA TYR A 5 12.05 -9.20 4.28
C TYR A 5 13.36 -9.33 5.05
N ARG A 6 14.28 -8.36 4.95
CA ARG A 6 15.52 -8.37 5.75
C ARG A 6 15.26 -8.35 7.25
N ALA A 7 14.29 -7.56 7.70
CA ALA A 7 13.94 -7.50 9.12
C ALA A 7 13.37 -8.82 9.64
N VAL A 8 12.56 -9.52 8.83
CA VAL A 8 12.04 -10.84 9.20
C VAL A 8 13.15 -11.90 9.15
N MET A 9 13.93 -11.96 8.07
CA MET A 9 15.02 -12.93 7.92
C MET A 9 16.10 -12.75 8.98
N GLY A 10 16.36 -11.52 9.41
CA GLY A 10 17.30 -11.23 10.51
C GLY A 10 16.84 -11.72 11.88
N LYS A 11 15.58 -12.15 12.04
CA LYS A 11 15.08 -12.81 13.26
C LYS A 11 15.20 -14.33 13.23
N ILE A 12 15.48 -14.91 12.07
CA ILE A 12 15.59 -16.36 11.91
C ILE A 12 16.90 -16.84 12.50
N SER A 13 16.81 -17.82 13.41
CA SER A 13 17.98 -18.51 13.92
C SER A 13 18.48 -19.55 12.91
N GLY A 14 19.76 -19.48 12.54
CA GLY A 14 20.37 -20.38 11.56
C GLY A 14 20.06 -20.02 10.10
N PRO A 15 20.25 -20.96 9.15
CA PRO A 15 20.03 -20.68 7.74
C PRO A 15 18.56 -20.45 7.41
N VAL A 16 18.29 -19.48 6.53
CA VAL A 16 16.94 -19.23 6.02
C VAL A 16 16.56 -20.35 5.05
N LYS A 17 15.53 -21.10 5.41
CA LYS A 17 14.87 -22.12 4.59
C LYS A 17 13.54 -21.53 4.13
N GLY A 18 13.59 -20.86 2.99
CA GLY A 18 12.47 -20.12 2.43
C GLY A 18 11.59 -20.99 1.52
N VAL A 19 10.27 -20.84 1.63
CA VAL A 19 9.33 -21.43 0.68
C VAL A 19 8.29 -20.40 0.23
N PHE A 20 7.93 -20.45 -1.05
CA PHE A 20 6.82 -19.70 -1.64
C PHE A 20 5.61 -20.62 -1.83
N LEU A 21 4.44 -20.16 -1.39
CA LEU A 21 3.16 -20.82 -1.64
C LEU A 21 2.47 -20.15 -2.82
N ASP A 22 2.27 -20.93 -3.88
CA ASP A 22 1.70 -20.46 -5.14
C ASP A 22 0.17 -20.51 -5.17
N THR A 23 -0.45 -21.18 -4.20
CA THR A 23 -1.90 -21.36 -4.09
C THR A 23 -2.71 -20.08 -4.33
N PRO A 24 -2.36 -18.89 -3.78
CA PRO A 24 -3.18 -17.71 -3.98
C PRO A 24 -3.37 -17.34 -5.46
N ALA A 25 -2.35 -17.59 -6.29
CA ALA A 25 -2.38 -17.36 -7.72
C ALA A 25 -2.65 -18.64 -8.53
N GLY A 26 -2.94 -19.78 -7.89
CA GLY A 26 -3.06 -21.09 -8.54
C GLY A 26 -4.12 -21.18 -9.64
N PHE A 27 -5.12 -20.29 -9.62
CA PHE A 27 -6.13 -20.17 -10.68
C PHE A 27 -5.62 -19.46 -11.95
N GLN A 28 -4.49 -18.76 -11.90
CA GLN A 28 -3.97 -17.99 -13.02
C GLN A 28 -3.18 -18.89 -13.96
N LEU A 29 -3.33 -18.66 -15.27
CA LEU A 29 -2.60 -19.38 -16.30
C LEU A 29 -1.07 -19.18 -16.21
N ASN A 30 -0.62 -18.10 -15.57
CA ASN A 30 0.79 -17.78 -15.36
C ASN A 30 1.24 -18.04 -13.90
N ALA A 31 0.56 -18.89 -13.14
CA ALA A 31 0.93 -19.20 -11.75
C ALA A 31 2.40 -19.65 -11.60
N ASP A 32 2.90 -20.46 -12.54
CA ASP A 32 4.30 -20.90 -12.55
C ASP A 32 5.28 -19.74 -12.78
N GLU A 33 4.92 -18.79 -13.64
CA GLU A 33 5.74 -17.58 -13.87
C GLU A 33 5.79 -16.71 -12.61
N ILE A 34 4.66 -16.55 -11.91
CA ILE A 34 4.59 -15.80 -10.64
C ILE A 34 5.54 -16.43 -9.62
N SER A 35 5.51 -17.75 -9.49
CA SER A 35 6.42 -18.51 -8.62
C SER A 35 7.88 -18.34 -9.04
N ALA A 36 8.20 -18.48 -10.32
CA ALA A 36 9.55 -18.30 -10.85
C ALA A 36 10.08 -16.88 -10.59
N ARG A 37 9.23 -15.86 -10.74
CA ARG A 37 9.59 -14.46 -10.43
C ARG A 37 9.87 -14.25 -8.94
N ALA A 38 9.10 -14.86 -8.05
CA ALA A 38 9.37 -14.82 -6.62
C ALA A 38 10.73 -15.46 -6.29
N VAL A 39 11.00 -16.64 -6.84
CA VAL A 39 12.29 -17.33 -6.68
C VAL A 39 13.46 -16.49 -7.22
N ALA A 40 13.33 -15.94 -8.42
CA ALA A 40 14.35 -15.08 -9.02
C ALA A 40 14.60 -13.82 -8.21
N TYR A 41 13.54 -13.17 -7.72
CA TYR A 41 13.64 -11.99 -6.86
C TYR A 41 14.43 -12.29 -5.59
N PHE A 42 14.13 -13.39 -4.89
CA PHE A 42 14.82 -13.74 -3.65
C PHE A 42 16.27 -14.13 -3.88
N ARG A 43 16.56 -14.87 -4.95
CA ARG A 43 17.93 -15.20 -5.35
C ARG A 43 18.75 -13.94 -5.63
N HIS A 44 18.20 -13.02 -6.43
CA HIS A 44 18.91 -11.81 -6.84
C HIS A 44 19.13 -10.83 -5.66
N HIS A 45 18.10 -10.57 -4.86
CA HIS A 45 18.12 -9.51 -3.85
C HIS A 45 18.57 -9.94 -2.45
N PHE A 46 18.47 -11.24 -2.13
CA PHE A 46 18.81 -11.78 -0.81
C PHE A 46 19.77 -12.96 -0.84
N GLN A 47 20.15 -13.48 -2.02
CA GLN A 47 21.04 -14.65 -2.16
C GLN A 47 20.49 -15.88 -1.41
N ILE A 48 19.16 -16.04 -1.40
CA ILE A 48 18.46 -17.17 -0.80
C ILE A 48 17.79 -17.97 -1.90
N GLU A 49 17.96 -19.28 -1.85
CA GLU A 49 17.23 -20.22 -2.67
C GLU A 49 15.84 -20.43 -2.06
N LEU A 50 14.83 -19.83 -2.70
CA LEU A 50 13.44 -19.96 -2.29
C LEU A 50 12.87 -21.23 -2.94
N GLY A 51 12.44 -22.20 -2.12
CA GLY A 51 11.67 -23.33 -2.61
C GLY A 51 10.25 -22.91 -3.03
N VAL A 52 9.58 -23.72 -3.84
CA VAL A 52 8.15 -23.57 -4.14
C VAL A 52 7.42 -24.78 -3.58
N ALA A 53 6.41 -24.54 -2.74
CA ALA A 53 5.46 -25.57 -2.34
C ALA A 53 4.23 -25.42 -3.24
N SER A 54 4.24 -26.14 -4.36
CA SER A 54 3.17 -26.13 -5.36
C SER A 54 1.94 -26.81 -4.78
N PHE A 55 0.86 -26.06 -4.64
CA PHE A 55 -0.44 -26.59 -4.28
C PHE A 55 -1.51 -25.64 -4.82
N LYS A 56 -1.68 -25.65 -6.15
CA LYS A 56 -2.51 -24.66 -6.83
C LYS A 56 -3.99 -24.89 -6.58
N ASN A 57 -4.44 -26.14 -6.66
CA ASN A 57 -5.84 -26.49 -6.56
C ASN A 57 -6.04 -27.78 -5.74
N ALA A 58 -6.66 -27.68 -4.57
CA ALA A 58 -6.88 -28.79 -3.65
C ALA A 58 -7.77 -29.91 -4.21
N ARG A 59 -8.58 -29.64 -5.24
CA ARG A 59 -9.42 -30.66 -5.89
C ARG A 59 -8.68 -31.43 -6.98
N GLU A 60 -7.69 -30.81 -7.60
CA GLU A 60 -6.92 -31.40 -8.71
C GLU A 60 -5.58 -31.98 -8.23
N ALA A 61 -5.05 -31.48 -7.12
CA ALA A 61 -3.80 -31.92 -6.54
C ALA A 61 -3.90 -33.39 -6.11
N GLY A 62 -3.04 -34.23 -6.70
CA GLY A 62 -2.84 -35.61 -6.30
C GLY A 62 -2.27 -35.73 -4.89
N GLU A 63 -2.34 -36.93 -4.31
CA GLU A 63 -1.83 -37.22 -2.96
C GLU A 63 -0.34 -36.87 -2.84
N GLY A 64 0.49 -37.29 -3.80
CA GLY A 64 1.92 -36.97 -3.80
C GLY A 64 2.24 -35.48 -3.90
N GLU A 65 1.48 -34.70 -4.67
CA GLU A 65 1.67 -33.23 -4.72
C GLU A 65 1.34 -32.58 -3.37
N ARG A 66 0.27 -33.06 -2.73
CA ARG A 66 -0.13 -32.59 -1.40
C ARG A 66 0.91 -32.91 -0.34
N GLU A 67 1.42 -34.14 -0.32
CA GLU A 67 2.47 -34.57 0.61
C GLU A 67 3.77 -33.78 0.42
N GLU A 68 4.19 -33.58 -0.83
CA GLU A 68 5.37 -32.79 -1.19
C GLU A 68 5.21 -31.33 -0.73
N ALA A 69 4.05 -30.71 -0.96
CA ALA A 69 3.78 -29.34 -0.53
C ALA A 69 3.84 -29.20 1.00
N VAL A 70 3.22 -30.14 1.72
CA VAL A 70 3.26 -30.18 3.20
C VAL A 70 4.69 -30.35 3.69
N ALA A 71 5.44 -31.31 3.15
CA ALA A 71 6.83 -31.56 3.54
C ALA A 71 7.72 -30.32 3.35
N ARG A 72 7.51 -29.57 2.24
CA ARG A 72 8.22 -28.31 1.98
C ARG A 72 7.87 -27.21 2.97
N ILE A 73 6.60 -27.06 3.34
CA ILE A 73 6.18 -26.15 4.41
C ILE A 73 6.82 -26.56 5.73
N GLU A 74 6.80 -27.85 6.06
CA GLU A 74 7.31 -28.36 7.33
C GLU A 74 8.81 -28.16 7.51
N ALA A 75 9.57 -28.23 6.41
CA ALA A 75 11.01 -27.99 6.39
C ALA A 75 11.38 -26.49 6.44
N ALA A 76 10.44 -25.57 6.18
CA ALA A 76 10.69 -24.14 6.04
C ALA A 76 10.64 -23.38 7.37
N ASN A 77 11.44 -22.31 7.49
CA ASN A 77 11.38 -21.35 8.60
C ASN A 77 11.02 -19.92 8.14
N PHE A 78 10.89 -19.72 6.83
CA PHE A 78 10.39 -18.50 6.20
C PHE A 78 9.38 -18.89 5.12
N ILE A 79 8.10 -18.59 5.32
CA ILE A 79 7.02 -19.01 4.43
C ILE A 79 6.36 -17.77 3.85
N LEU A 80 6.38 -17.64 2.52
CA LEU A 80 5.90 -16.47 1.79
C LEU A 80 4.67 -16.83 0.95
N ALA A 81 3.64 -15.99 0.99
CA ALA A 81 2.51 -16.05 0.07
C ALA A 81 2.02 -14.63 -0.23
N GLY A 82 1.45 -14.39 -1.41
CA GLY A 82 1.17 -13.02 -1.82
C GLY A 82 -0.02 -12.87 -2.78
N PRO A 83 0.25 -12.45 -4.03
CA PRO A 83 -0.78 -11.99 -4.96
C PRO A 83 -1.69 -13.13 -5.40
N GLY A 84 -2.97 -12.83 -5.62
CA GLY A 84 -3.95 -13.83 -5.99
C GLY A 84 -5.37 -13.48 -5.58
N SER A 85 -6.18 -14.50 -5.33
CA SER A 85 -7.55 -14.35 -4.84
C SER A 85 -7.63 -14.79 -3.37
N PRO A 86 -8.21 -13.97 -2.46
CA PRO A 86 -8.41 -14.35 -1.06
C PRO A 86 -9.29 -15.59 -0.91
N THR A 87 -10.44 -15.60 -1.58
CA THR A 87 -11.43 -16.68 -1.53
C THR A 87 -10.91 -17.97 -2.15
N TYR A 88 -10.13 -17.87 -3.24
CA TYR A 88 -9.43 -19.01 -3.82
C TYR A 88 -8.41 -19.60 -2.84
N THR A 89 -7.64 -18.75 -2.16
CA THR A 89 -6.67 -19.18 -1.15
C THR A 89 -7.37 -19.92 0.01
N VAL A 90 -8.42 -19.31 0.58
CA VAL A 90 -9.22 -19.91 1.66
C VAL A 90 -9.74 -21.28 1.25
N ARG A 91 -10.39 -21.38 0.08
CA ARG A 91 -10.99 -22.63 -0.38
C ARG A 91 -9.99 -23.77 -0.54
N ASN A 92 -8.76 -23.45 -0.90
CA ASN A 92 -7.71 -24.46 -1.07
C ASN A 92 -7.01 -24.81 0.25
N TRP A 93 -6.90 -23.87 1.19
CA TRP A 93 -6.16 -24.11 2.44
C TRP A 93 -7.03 -24.62 3.60
N LEU A 94 -8.26 -24.12 3.75
CA LEU A 94 -9.06 -24.27 4.98
C LEU A 94 -9.25 -25.74 5.40
N ASP A 95 -9.60 -26.60 4.44
CA ASP A 95 -9.82 -28.03 4.66
C ASP A 95 -8.67 -28.86 4.08
N SER A 96 -7.43 -28.40 4.29
CA SER A 96 -6.23 -29.05 3.76
C SER A 96 -5.15 -29.26 4.83
N PRO A 97 -4.30 -30.29 4.68
CA PRO A 97 -3.14 -30.49 5.54
C PRO A 97 -2.13 -29.33 5.54
N LEU A 98 -2.20 -28.43 4.53
CA LEU A 98 -1.32 -27.27 4.46
C LEU A 98 -1.63 -26.28 5.59
N LEU A 99 -2.90 -26.07 5.95
CA LEU A 99 -3.25 -25.16 7.04
C LEU A 99 -2.71 -25.66 8.38
N GLU A 100 -2.83 -26.97 8.64
CA GLU A 100 -2.24 -27.57 9.84
C GLU A 100 -0.71 -27.42 9.85
N ALA A 101 -0.05 -27.63 8.71
CA ALA A 101 1.39 -27.43 8.59
C ALA A 101 1.77 -25.96 8.87
N LEU A 102 1.02 -24.99 8.36
CA LEU A 102 1.23 -23.57 8.64
C LEU A 102 1.10 -23.25 10.14
N HIS A 103 0.07 -23.77 10.81
CA HIS A 103 -0.09 -23.61 12.26
C HIS A 103 1.06 -24.26 13.04
N ARG A 104 1.45 -25.50 12.70
CA ARG A 104 2.59 -26.19 13.33
C ARG A 104 3.88 -25.38 13.16
N ARG A 105 4.12 -24.83 11.97
CA ARG A 105 5.32 -24.02 11.70
C ARG A 105 5.30 -22.69 12.42
N LEU A 106 4.17 -21.99 12.46
CA LEU A 106 4.04 -20.75 13.24
C LEU A 106 4.28 -21.00 14.74
N ALA A 107 3.66 -22.05 15.30
CA ALA A 107 3.86 -22.45 16.69
C ALA A 107 5.32 -22.88 16.97
N GLY A 108 5.98 -23.49 15.99
CA GLY A 108 7.40 -23.85 16.01
C GLY A 108 8.37 -22.69 15.77
N GLY A 109 7.89 -21.44 15.69
CA GLY A 109 8.71 -20.24 15.54
C GLY A 109 9.12 -19.90 14.11
N ALA A 110 8.51 -20.51 13.09
CA ALA A 110 8.67 -20.09 11.71
C ALA A 110 8.00 -18.74 11.46
N HIS A 111 8.50 -18.01 10.46
CA HIS A 111 7.96 -16.71 10.09
C HIS A 111 7.06 -16.83 8.86
N LEU A 112 5.79 -16.45 9.01
CA LEU A 112 4.83 -16.34 7.92
C LEU A 112 4.82 -14.90 7.39
N VAL A 113 4.98 -14.73 6.09
CA VAL A 113 4.97 -13.43 5.41
C VAL A 113 3.90 -13.46 4.34
N PHE A 114 2.73 -12.92 4.68
CA PHE A 114 1.58 -12.88 3.77
C PHE A 114 1.30 -11.46 3.30
N ALA A 115 1.09 -11.32 1.99
CA ALA A 115 0.80 -10.04 1.35
C ALA A 115 -0.51 -10.09 0.57
N SER A 116 -1.19 -8.95 0.44
CA SER A 116 -2.40 -8.80 -0.38
C SER A 116 -3.40 -9.94 -0.15
N ALA A 117 -3.73 -10.74 -1.16
CA ALA A 117 -4.70 -11.83 -1.08
C ALA A 117 -4.42 -12.86 0.01
N ALA A 118 -3.17 -13.29 0.17
CA ALA A 118 -2.79 -14.22 1.23
C ALA A 118 -2.99 -13.60 2.63
N ALA A 119 -2.75 -12.29 2.79
CA ALA A 119 -2.97 -11.60 4.06
C ALA A 119 -4.47 -11.52 4.41
N ILE A 120 -5.32 -11.30 3.41
CA ILE A 120 -6.78 -11.33 3.58
C ILE A 120 -7.23 -12.74 3.94
N ALA A 121 -6.75 -13.76 3.24
CA ALA A 121 -7.10 -15.16 3.52
C ALA A 121 -6.67 -15.61 4.92
N ALA A 122 -5.55 -15.08 5.44
CA ALA A 122 -5.01 -15.36 6.76
C ALA A 122 -5.91 -14.92 7.93
N SER A 123 -6.85 -14.02 7.68
CA SER A 123 -7.74 -13.44 8.68
C SER A 123 -8.80 -14.45 9.17
N SER A 124 -9.52 -14.08 10.23
CA SER A 124 -10.73 -14.81 10.67
C SER A 124 -11.92 -14.52 9.74
N HIS A 125 -12.00 -13.28 9.26
CA HIS A 125 -13.03 -12.77 8.35
C HIS A 125 -12.35 -12.27 7.07
N ALA A 126 -12.31 -13.12 6.05
CA ALA A 126 -11.66 -12.82 4.78
C ALA A 126 -12.62 -12.06 3.86
N LEU A 127 -12.09 -11.07 3.14
CA LEU A 127 -12.83 -10.22 2.21
C LEU A 127 -12.81 -10.80 0.78
N PRO A 128 -13.97 -11.12 0.19
CA PRO A 128 -14.12 -11.51 -1.22
C PRO A 128 -13.92 -10.33 -2.19
N VAL A 129 -12.68 -9.89 -2.34
CA VAL A 129 -12.37 -8.66 -3.10
C VAL A 129 -12.84 -8.74 -4.54
N TYR A 130 -12.61 -9.84 -5.25
CA TYR A 130 -12.98 -9.93 -6.67
C TYR A 130 -14.49 -10.10 -6.85
N GLU A 131 -15.11 -10.88 -5.99
CA GLU A 131 -16.55 -11.11 -5.96
C GLU A 131 -17.29 -9.78 -5.73
N ILE A 132 -16.87 -8.99 -4.74
CA ILE A 132 -17.53 -7.71 -4.45
C ILE A 132 -17.13 -6.62 -5.47
N TYR A 133 -15.84 -6.46 -5.76
CA TYR A 133 -15.36 -5.33 -6.56
C TYR A 133 -15.50 -5.54 -8.07
N LYS A 134 -15.34 -6.77 -8.57
CA LYS A 134 -15.35 -7.08 -10.01
C LYS A 134 -16.63 -7.74 -10.47
N VAL A 135 -17.16 -8.71 -9.71
CA VAL A 135 -18.42 -9.40 -10.06
C VAL A 135 -19.63 -8.55 -9.67
N GLY A 136 -19.53 -7.80 -8.57
CA GLY A 136 -20.59 -6.90 -8.10
C GLY A 136 -21.51 -7.53 -7.06
N GLU A 137 -21.04 -8.54 -6.32
CA GLU A 137 -21.77 -9.10 -5.19
C GLU A 137 -21.94 -8.07 -4.06
N ASP A 138 -22.99 -8.27 -3.25
CA ASP A 138 -23.21 -7.47 -2.04
C ASP A 138 -22.03 -7.60 -1.06
N PRO A 139 -21.68 -6.55 -0.30
CA PRO A 139 -20.58 -6.64 0.67
C PRO A 139 -20.85 -7.70 1.73
N HIS A 140 -19.96 -8.68 1.83
CA HIS A 140 -20.04 -9.76 2.81
C HIS A 140 -18.65 -10.24 3.23
N TRP A 141 -18.57 -10.94 4.37
CA TRP A 141 -17.38 -11.65 4.82
C TRP A 141 -17.52 -13.15 4.55
N VAL A 142 -16.40 -13.80 4.24
CA VAL A 142 -16.29 -15.26 4.31
C VAL A 142 -15.38 -15.65 5.46
N ARG A 143 -15.53 -16.89 5.93
CA ARG A 143 -14.58 -17.45 6.90
C ARG A 143 -13.19 -17.49 6.28
N GLY A 144 -12.21 -16.85 6.91
CA GLY A 144 -10.80 -17.00 6.54
C GLY A 144 -10.16 -18.21 7.21
N ILE A 145 -8.86 -18.44 6.97
CA ILE A 145 -8.14 -19.58 7.56
C ILE A 145 -7.81 -19.37 9.04
N ASP A 146 -8.01 -18.15 9.55
CA ASP A 146 -7.85 -17.78 10.96
C ASP A 146 -6.49 -18.15 11.57
N ILE A 147 -5.40 -17.77 10.89
CA ILE A 147 -4.05 -18.19 11.27
C ILE A 147 -3.65 -17.71 12.68
N LEU A 148 -4.23 -16.59 13.13
CA LEU A 148 -3.98 -15.95 14.42
C LEU A 148 -5.06 -16.24 15.48
N GLY A 149 -6.10 -17.01 15.14
CA GLY A 149 -7.18 -17.34 16.06
C GLY A 149 -6.71 -18.09 17.31
N SER A 150 -5.72 -18.98 17.14
CA SER A 150 -5.08 -19.69 18.27
C SER A 150 -4.31 -18.76 19.22
N CYS A 151 -3.99 -17.54 18.78
CA CYS A 151 -3.38 -16.50 19.59
C CYS A 151 -4.43 -15.59 20.24
N GLY A 152 -5.72 -15.90 20.11
CA GLY A 152 -6.84 -15.10 20.61
C GLY A 152 -6.98 -13.76 19.89
N LEU A 153 -6.66 -13.71 18.59
CA LEU A 153 -6.79 -12.53 17.75
C LEU A 153 -7.85 -12.77 16.67
N GLU A 154 -8.98 -12.08 16.79
CA GLU A 154 -10.06 -12.12 15.81
C GLU A 154 -9.94 -10.93 14.86
N LEU A 155 -9.18 -11.13 13.77
CA LEU A 155 -8.84 -10.04 12.84
C LEU A 155 -9.54 -10.19 11.50
N ALA A 156 -9.93 -9.06 10.92
CA ALA A 156 -10.24 -8.88 9.50
C ALA A 156 -9.11 -8.04 8.87
N VAL A 157 -8.20 -8.69 8.13
CA VAL A 157 -7.01 -8.03 7.59
C VAL A 157 -7.34 -7.42 6.23
N MET A 158 -7.18 -6.11 6.10
CA MET A 158 -7.52 -5.33 4.90
C MET A 158 -6.27 -4.58 4.38
N PRO A 159 -5.45 -5.21 3.51
CA PRO A 159 -4.37 -4.52 2.81
C PRO A 159 -4.94 -3.56 1.76
N HIS A 160 -4.09 -2.73 1.16
CA HIS A 160 -4.51 -1.70 0.20
C HIS A 160 -5.51 -0.71 0.82
N TRP A 161 -5.29 -0.35 2.09
CA TRP A 161 -6.19 0.51 2.86
C TRP A 161 -6.33 1.92 2.25
N ASN A 162 -5.23 2.50 1.81
CA ASN A 162 -5.18 3.81 1.15
C ASN A 162 -5.19 3.74 -0.39
N ASN A 163 -5.64 2.63 -0.97
CA ASN A 163 -5.63 2.43 -2.41
C ASN A 163 -6.33 3.58 -3.16
N ALA A 164 -5.70 4.03 -4.23
CA ALA A 164 -6.14 5.17 -5.04
C ALA A 164 -6.17 4.86 -6.54
N GLU A 165 -6.10 3.58 -6.93
CA GLU A 165 -6.10 3.16 -8.34
C GLU A 165 -7.38 3.51 -9.08
N GLY A 166 -8.49 3.74 -8.36
CA GLY A 166 -9.77 4.11 -8.96
C GLY A 166 -9.78 5.46 -9.69
N GLY A 167 -8.86 6.37 -9.37
CA GLY A 167 -8.82 7.71 -9.96
C GLY A 167 -10.05 8.56 -9.62
N THR A 168 -11.16 8.35 -10.33
CA THR A 168 -12.43 9.09 -10.18
C THR A 168 -13.39 8.50 -9.17
N HIS A 169 -13.17 7.27 -8.70
CA HIS A 169 -14.00 6.61 -7.68
C HIS A 169 -13.21 6.09 -6.49
N ASP A 170 -13.89 5.97 -5.34
CA ASP A 170 -13.30 5.54 -4.09
C ASP A 170 -12.95 4.04 -4.12
N THR A 171 -11.65 3.76 -4.08
CA THR A 171 -11.11 2.39 -4.03
C THR A 171 -10.32 2.13 -2.76
N ARG A 172 -10.39 3.05 -1.77
CA ARG A 172 -9.81 2.85 -0.45
C ARG A 172 -10.41 1.61 0.21
N PHE A 173 -9.77 1.14 1.27
CA PHE A 173 -10.23 0.02 2.09
C PHE A 173 -10.32 -1.28 1.29
N CYS A 174 -9.23 -1.64 0.60
CA CYS A 174 -9.16 -2.87 -0.20
C CYS A 174 -10.19 -2.92 -1.34
N PHE A 175 -10.26 -1.85 -2.15
CA PHE A 175 -11.20 -1.69 -3.27
C PHE A 175 -12.69 -1.58 -2.88
N MET A 176 -13.01 -1.45 -1.59
CA MET A 176 -14.40 -1.39 -1.14
C MET A 176 -14.98 0.02 -1.22
N GLY A 177 -14.15 1.04 -1.02
CA GLY A 177 -14.62 2.40 -0.78
C GLY A 177 -15.39 2.52 0.54
N GLU A 178 -15.55 3.74 1.01
CA GLU A 178 -16.17 4.00 2.31
C GLU A 178 -17.59 3.44 2.47
N PRO A 179 -18.50 3.53 1.47
CA PRO A 179 -19.86 3.02 1.62
C PRO A 179 -19.93 1.52 1.90
N ARG A 180 -19.13 0.71 1.19
CA ARG A 180 -19.10 -0.75 1.39
C ARG A 180 -18.36 -1.13 2.66
N LEU A 181 -17.28 -0.41 3.03
CA LEU A 181 -16.60 -0.63 4.30
C LEU A 181 -17.56 -0.49 5.49
N ARG A 182 -18.41 0.54 5.51
CA ARG A 182 -19.40 0.72 6.60
C ARG A 182 -20.41 -0.42 6.69
N LEU A 183 -20.77 -1.04 5.56
CA LEU A 183 -21.65 -2.21 5.55
C LEU A 183 -20.94 -3.43 6.13
N LEU A 184 -19.71 -3.69 5.66
CA LEU A 184 -18.86 -4.78 6.12
C LEU A 184 -18.57 -4.68 7.63
N GLU A 185 -18.26 -3.48 8.12
CA GLU A 185 -17.96 -3.27 9.55
C GLU A 185 -19.16 -3.61 10.45
N ARG A 186 -20.39 -3.34 10.01
CA ARG A 186 -21.61 -3.68 10.76
C ARG A 186 -21.90 -5.17 10.83
N GLN A 187 -21.33 -5.96 9.93
CA GLN A 187 -21.50 -7.42 9.89
C GLN A 187 -20.51 -8.14 10.80
N LEU A 188 -19.43 -7.48 11.20
CA LEU A 188 -18.43 -8.08 12.08
C LEU A 188 -18.96 -8.20 13.52
N PRO A 189 -18.60 -9.27 14.25
CA PRO A 189 -18.91 -9.37 15.67
C PRO A 189 -18.16 -8.29 16.45
N ALA A 190 -18.70 -7.94 17.63
CA ALA A 190 -18.13 -6.90 18.49
C ALA A 190 -16.69 -7.21 18.96
N SER A 191 -16.28 -8.47 18.94
CA SER A 191 -14.94 -8.94 19.28
C SER A 191 -13.91 -8.80 18.15
N ALA A 192 -14.36 -8.67 16.90
CA ALA A 192 -13.49 -8.58 15.73
C ALA A 192 -12.90 -7.18 15.52
N LEU A 193 -11.67 -7.16 15.01
CA LEU A 193 -10.93 -5.93 14.69
C LEU A 193 -10.54 -5.91 13.21
N ILE A 194 -10.81 -4.80 12.53
CA ILE A 194 -10.27 -4.55 11.20
C ILE A 194 -8.83 -4.04 11.33
N LEU A 195 -7.88 -4.76 10.73
CA LEU A 195 -6.49 -4.34 10.56
C LEU A 195 -6.30 -3.82 9.13
N GLY A 196 -6.44 -2.51 8.96
CA GLY A 196 -6.14 -1.80 7.72
C GLY A 196 -4.64 -1.61 7.53
N ILE A 197 -4.11 -1.99 6.36
CA ILE A 197 -2.69 -1.84 6.03
C ILE A 197 -2.56 -1.06 4.72
N ASP A 198 -1.87 0.07 4.77
CA ASP A 198 -1.59 0.87 3.58
C ASP A 198 -0.71 0.12 2.58
N GLU A 199 -0.75 0.55 1.32
CA GLU A 199 0.16 0.05 0.30
C GLU A 199 1.63 0.24 0.68
N TYR A 200 2.48 -0.69 0.24
CA TYR A 200 3.91 -0.72 0.57
C TYR A 200 4.22 -0.69 2.08
N THR A 201 3.29 -1.18 2.90
CA THR A 201 3.39 -1.23 4.37
C THR A 201 3.13 -2.65 4.88
N ALA A 202 3.74 -2.98 6.02
CA ALA A 202 3.60 -4.24 6.71
C ALA A 202 3.43 -4.00 8.21
N CYS A 203 2.54 -4.79 8.83
CA CYS A 203 2.46 -4.96 10.27
C CYS A 203 3.20 -6.25 10.64
N LEU A 204 4.35 -6.13 11.29
CA LEU A 204 5.09 -7.30 11.79
C LEU A 204 4.54 -7.64 13.17
N ILE A 205 3.97 -8.83 13.31
CA ILE A 205 3.43 -9.34 14.57
C ILE A 205 4.45 -10.31 15.18
N ASP A 206 5.01 -9.95 16.33
CA ASP A 206 5.96 -10.77 17.07
C ASP A 206 5.24 -11.39 18.28
N LEU A 207 4.82 -12.65 18.12
CA LEU A 207 4.06 -13.37 19.13
C LEU A 207 4.87 -13.64 20.40
N ALA A 208 6.18 -13.89 20.26
CA ALA A 208 7.04 -14.16 21.41
C ALA A 208 7.29 -12.90 22.25
N ARG A 209 7.44 -11.75 21.60
CA ARG A 209 7.65 -10.46 22.28
C ARG A 209 6.36 -9.75 22.69
N HIS A 210 5.19 -10.24 22.25
CA HIS A 210 3.90 -9.56 22.41
C HIS A 210 3.93 -8.12 21.85
N GLU A 211 4.59 -7.93 20.71
CA GLU A 211 4.80 -6.62 20.08
C GLU A 211 4.42 -6.65 18.61
N CYS A 212 3.86 -5.55 18.12
CA CYS A 212 3.63 -5.28 16.71
C CYS A 212 4.53 -4.11 16.27
N ARG A 213 5.05 -4.18 15.04
CA ARG A 213 5.86 -3.11 14.44
C ARG A 213 5.35 -2.74 13.06
N VAL A 214 5.14 -1.46 12.83
CA VAL A 214 4.78 -0.92 11.51
C VAL A 214 6.04 -0.65 10.69
N MET A 215 6.09 -1.17 9.47
CA MET A 215 7.22 -0.95 8.56
C MET A 215 6.74 -0.68 7.14
N GLY A 216 7.26 0.36 6.50
CA GLY A 216 6.93 0.66 5.10
C GLY A 216 6.83 2.15 4.80
N ALA A 217 6.13 2.47 3.72
CA ALA A 217 5.93 3.86 3.28
C ALA A 217 4.70 4.52 3.90
N GLY A 218 3.69 3.74 4.29
CA GLY A 218 2.43 4.22 4.89
C GLY A 218 2.29 3.86 6.36
N GLY A 219 1.05 3.74 6.82
CA GLY A 219 0.68 3.33 8.17
C GLY A 219 -0.22 2.10 8.21
N ILE A 220 -0.69 1.81 9.41
CA ILE A 220 -1.79 0.87 9.63
C ILE A 220 -2.91 1.55 10.41
N VAL A 221 -4.12 1.02 10.27
CA VAL A 221 -5.30 1.46 11.00
C VAL A 221 -5.92 0.26 11.70
N LEU A 222 -6.17 0.39 13.00
CA LEU A 222 -7.00 -0.53 13.77
C LEU A 222 -8.40 0.08 13.84
N ARG A 223 -9.41 -0.61 13.32
CA ARG A 223 -10.79 -0.10 13.26
C ARG A 223 -11.80 -1.09 13.85
N TRP A 224 -12.69 -0.58 14.70
CA TRP A 224 -13.75 -1.37 15.35
C TRP A 224 -14.92 -0.47 15.73
N GLN A 225 -16.15 -0.90 15.48
CA GLN A 225 -17.37 -0.24 15.95
C GLN A 225 -17.40 1.29 15.68
N GLY A 226 -16.92 1.71 14.50
CA GLY A 226 -16.85 3.10 14.09
C GLY A 226 -15.68 3.90 14.70
N ARG A 227 -14.89 3.30 15.60
CA ARG A 227 -13.67 3.87 16.17
C ARG A 227 -12.47 3.43 15.37
N GLU A 228 -11.45 4.26 15.32
CA GLU A 228 -10.19 3.93 14.68
C GLU A 228 -8.99 4.46 15.45
N ARG A 229 -7.86 3.78 15.27
CA ARG A 229 -6.56 4.19 15.77
C ARG A 229 -5.51 3.93 14.71
N THR A 230 -4.69 4.93 14.44
CA THR A 230 -3.69 4.88 13.37
C THR A 230 -2.28 4.77 13.96
N PHE A 231 -1.42 4.00 13.30
CA PHE A 231 -0.01 3.85 13.64
C PHE A 231 0.84 4.13 12.40
N SER A 232 1.80 5.05 12.53
CA SER A 232 2.71 5.42 11.46
C SER A 232 3.89 4.46 11.34
N SER A 233 4.53 4.41 10.17
CA SER A 233 5.76 3.63 9.95
C SER A 233 6.82 3.90 11.01
N GLY A 234 7.45 2.83 11.52
CA GLY A 234 8.42 2.87 12.60
C GLY A 234 7.83 2.70 14.00
N THR A 235 6.50 2.82 14.15
CA THR A 235 5.84 2.64 15.45
C THR A 235 5.90 1.18 15.90
N ILE A 236 6.16 0.99 17.20
CA ILE A 236 6.03 -0.29 17.90
C ILE A 236 4.89 -0.14 18.91
N PHE A 237 3.99 -1.11 18.94
CA PHE A 237 2.86 -1.12 19.86
C PHE A 237 2.60 -2.53 20.41
N SER A 238 1.86 -2.63 21.52
CA SER A 238 1.60 -3.93 22.15
C SER A 238 0.67 -4.79 21.30
N LEU A 239 0.91 -6.10 21.28
CA LEU A 239 0.01 -7.07 20.65
C LEU A 239 -1.43 -7.00 21.19
N GLU A 240 -1.61 -6.57 22.45
CA GLU A 240 -2.93 -6.40 23.07
C GLU A 240 -3.79 -5.37 22.34
N GLU A 241 -3.18 -4.41 21.63
CA GLU A 241 -3.91 -3.46 20.80
C GLU A 241 -4.66 -4.14 19.65
N LEU A 242 -4.30 -5.38 19.28
CA LEU A 242 -5.02 -6.16 18.28
C LEU A 242 -6.28 -6.86 18.84
N ARG A 243 -6.60 -6.68 20.14
CA ARG A 243 -7.83 -7.20 20.76
C ARG A 243 -8.79 -6.07 21.08
N VAL A 244 -10.08 -6.28 20.83
CA VAL A 244 -11.12 -5.31 21.23
C VAL A 244 -11.31 -5.31 22.76
N GLY A 245 -11.33 -6.48 23.40
CA GLY A 245 -11.61 -6.64 24.84
C GLY A 245 -10.48 -6.23 25.80
N ALA A 246 -9.23 -6.14 25.34
CA ALA A 246 -8.11 -5.64 26.16
C ALA A 246 -8.20 -4.12 26.42
N ARG A 247 -9.11 -3.44 25.73
CA ARG A 247 -9.33 -2.00 25.82
C ARG A 247 -10.37 -1.74 26.91
N GLY A 248 -9.96 -1.85 28.17
CA GLY A 248 -10.74 -1.39 29.31
C GLY A 248 -11.22 0.03 29.06
N GLU A 249 -12.50 0.29 29.35
CA GLU A 249 -13.08 1.62 29.27
C GLU A 249 -12.23 2.61 30.06
N ARG A 250 -11.46 3.44 29.34
CA ARG A 250 -11.24 4.81 29.77
C ARG A 250 -12.28 5.66 29.05
N PRO A 251 -13.46 5.90 29.64
CA PRO A 251 -14.28 7.01 29.19
C PRO A 251 -13.50 8.28 29.52
N GLY A 252 -12.97 8.96 28.50
CA GLY A 252 -12.30 10.26 28.69
C GLY A 252 -11.16 10.61 27.73
N ALA A 253 -10.66 9.69 26.89
CA ALA A 253 -9.52 10.00 26.01
C ALA A 253 -9.90 10.46 24.58
N GLN A 254 -11.19 10.57 24.25
CA GLN A 254 -11.66 10.87 22.89
C GLN A 254 -11.71 12.36 22.52
N GLN A 255 -11.24 13.28 23.39
CA GLN A 255 -11.21 14.72 23.06
C GLN A 255 -9.92 15.47 23.41
N GLN A 256 -8.87 14.80 23.94
CA GLN A 256 -7.60 15.47 24.26
C GLN A 256 -6.36 14.91 23.52
N ALA A 257 -6.41 13.70 22.95
CA ALA A 257 -5.30 13.15 22.17
C ALA A 257 -5.18 13.74 20.75
N SER A 258 -6.26 14.30 20.19
CA SER A 258 -6.24 14.92 18.85
C SER A 258 -5.47 16.25 18.83
N GLY A 259 -5.29 16.94 19.95
CA GLY A 259 -4.60 18.23 20.01
C GLY A 259 -3.08 18.10 19.95
N ALA A 260 -2.50 17.16 20.71
CA ALA A 260 -1.05 16.99 20.80
C ALA A 260 -0.44 16.32 19.55
N ASP A 261 -1.11 15.28 19.03
CA ASP A 261 -0.67 14.61 17.79
C ASP A 261 -0.93 15.49 16.55
N ARG A 262 -2.06 16.22 16.48
CA ARG A 262 -2.23 17.24 15.43
C ARG A 262 -1.25 18.38 15.59
N ALA A 263 -0.98 18.89 16.80
CA ALA A 263 0.01 19.96 16.97
C ALA A 263 1.41 19.49 16.54
N THR A 264 1.77 18.24 16.84
CA THR A 264 3.06 17.65 16.44
C THR A 264 3.11 17.44 14.93
N GLU A 265 2.04 16.94 14.31
CA GLU A 265 1.96 16.74 12.86
C GLU A 265 1.88 18.07 12.11
N GLN A 266 1.11 19.04 12.60
CA GLN A 266 1.06 20.41 12.08
C GLN A 266 2.42 21.10 12.21
N ALA A 267 3.16 20.89 13.30
CA ALA A 267 4.52 21.42 13.46
C ALA A 267 5.49 20.79 12.45
N ALA A 268 5.41 19.48 12.22
CA ALA A 268 6.23 18.79 11.23
C ALA A 268 5.92 19.22 9.79
N VAL A 269 4.64 19.37 9.45
CA VAL A 269 4.20 19.86 8.14
C VAL A 269 4.59 21.33 7.96
N SER A 270 4.43 22.17 8.99
CA SER A 270 4.86 23.57 8.98
C SER A 270 6.37 23.70 8.74
N GLU A 271 7.17 22.87 9.40
CA GLU A 271 8.62 22.87 9.22
C GLU A 271 9.02 22.44 7.82
N ARG A 272 8.32 21.44 7.25
CA ARG A 272 8.54 21.03 5.87
C ARG A 272 8.18 22.13 4.88
N LEU A 273 7.04 22.80 5.08
CA LEU A 273 6.62 23.95 4.26
C LEU A 273 7.63 25.10 4.34
N ARG A 274 8.13 25.45 5.54
CA ARG A 274 9.18 26.47 5.69
C ARG A 274 10.45 26.11 4.94
N LYS A 275 10.87 24.85 4.99
CA LYS A 275 12.05 24.38 4.27
C LYS A 275 11.86 24.47 2.75
N LEU A 276 10.69 24.10 2.25
CA LEU A 276 10.36 24.15 0.82
C LEU A 276 10.18 25.59 0.33
N LEU A 277 9.59 26.47 1.12
CA LEU A 277 9.42 27.89 0.77
C LEU A 277 10.65 28.75 1.00
N GLY A 278 11.61 28.26 1.80
CA GLY A 278 12.85 28.97 2.13
C GLY A 278 13.81 29.14 0.95
N LYS A 279 14.97 29.76 1.23
CA LYS A 279 15.98 30.15 0.23
C LYS A 279 16.38 29.02 -0.73
N SER A 280 16.46 27.78 -0.26
CA SER A 280 16.80 26.63 -1.10
C SER A 280 15.71 26.29 -2.12
N GLY A 281 14.43 26.30 -1.73
CA GLY A 281 13.35 26.07 -2.69
C GLY A 281 13.12 27.26 -3.62
N GLN A 282 13.41 28.47 -3.14
CA GLN A 282 13.39 29.67 -3.99
C GLN A 282 14.51 29.66 -5.04
N LEU A 283 15.69 29.10 -4.72
CA LEU A 283 16.77 28.86 -5.70
C LEU A 283 16.40 27.80 -6.73
N LEU A 284 15.71 26.74 -6.32
CA LEU A 284 15.19 25.71 -7.23
C LEU A 284 14.10 26.26 -8.16
N TRP A 285 13.35 27.24 -7.68
CA TRP A 285 12.32 27.95 -8.44
C TRP A 285 12.87 28.97 -9.43
N ASN A 286 13.90 29.74 -9.03
CA ASN A 286 14.36 30.93 -9.78
C ASN A 286 15.53 30.70 -10.76
N ARG A 287 16.13 29.51 -10.86
CA ARG A 287 17.28 29.29 -11.77
C ARG A 287 16.84 28.92 -13.19
N GLY A 288 17.46 29.59 -14.17
CA GLY A 288 17.19 29.46 -15.61
C GLY A 288 17.68 28.14 -16.21
N GLU A 289 16.86 27.62 -17.11
CA GLU A 289 17.00 26.48 -18.04
C GLU A 289 18.40 25.86 -18.18
N LYS A 290 18.72 24.87 -17.33
CA LYS A 290 19.73 23.84 -17.61
C LYS A 290 19.17 22.44 -17.35
N GLU A 291 19.59 21.48 -18.16
CA GLU A 291 19.04 20.11 -18.17
C GLU A 291 19.05 19.43 -16.80
N MET A 292 20.07 19.56 -15.95
CA MET A 292 20.04 18.91 -14.62
C MET A 292 18.95 19.47 -13.67
N GLU A 293 18.40 20.66 -13.94
CA GLU A 293 17.50 21.39 -13.03
C GLU A 293 16.02 21.02 -13.16
N ALA A 294 15.55 20.51 -14.31
CA ALA A 294 14.13 20.23 -14.52
C ALA A 294 13.61 19.04 -13.68
N VAL A 295 14.39 17.96 -13.56
CA VAL A 295 14.07 16.81 -12.69
C VAL A 295 14.04 17.23 -11.21
N VAL A 296 14.96 18.11 -10.81
CA VAL A 296 15.01 18.63 -9.44
C VAL A 296 13.80 19.54 -9.18
N ARG A 297 13.39 20.36 -10.16
CA ARG A 297 12.16 21.16 -10.10
C ARG A 297 10.91 20.30 -10.01
N LEU A 298 10.79 19.24 -10.80
CA LEU A 298 9.67 18.32 -10.73
C LEU A 298 9.60 17.63 -9.35
N ALA A 299 10.73 17.15 -8.84
CA ALA A 299 10.80 16.55 -7.51
C ALA A 299 10.40 17.55 -6.41
N TYR A 300 10.83 18.80 -6.53
CA TYR A 300 10.43 19.89 -5.64
C TYR A 300 8.92 20.17 -5.70
N LEU A 301 8.35 20.32 -6.90
CA LEU A 301 6.92 20.58 -7.08
C LEU A 301 6.05 19.43 -6.56
N LEU A 302 6.47 18.18 -6.76
CA LEU A 302 5.77 17.01 -6.25
C LEU A 302 5.81 16.95 -4.72
N ASP A 303 6.95 17.28 -4.12
CA ASP A 303 7.09 17.33 -2.66
C ASP A 303 6.26 18.47 -2.05
N LEU A 304 6.22 19.63 -2.72
CA LEU A 304 5.38 20.75 -2.35
C LEU A 304 3.88 20.41 -2.44
N ALA A 305 3.44 19.81 -3.55
CA ALA A 305 2.05 19.40 -3.77
C ALA A 305 1.58 18.39 -2.71
N ARG A 306 2.39 17.36 -2.42
CA ARG A 306 2.09 16.38 -1.38
C ARG A 306 2.03 17.01 0.01
N THR A 307 2.91 17.95 0.30
CA THR A 307 2.95 18.63 1.60
C THR A 307 1.73 19.55 1.79
N VAL A 308 1.31 20.26 0.73
CA VAL A 308 0.08 21.08 0.71
C VAL A 308 -1.17 20.20 0.88
N GLU A 309 -1.26 19.08 0.17
CA GLU A 309 -2.38 18.16 0.32
C GLU A 309 -2.47 17.58 1.75
N ARG A 310 -1.31 17.25 2.33
CA ARG A 310 -1.23 16.79 3.72
C ARG A 310 -1.67 17.88 4.70
N ALA A 311 -1.23 19.12 4.50
CA ALA A 311 -1.64 20.27 5.31
C ALA A 311 -3.16 20.48 5.27
N ARG A 312 -3.78 20.37 4.09
CA ARG A 312 -5.25 20.44 3.94
C ARG A 312 -5.97 19.30 4.65
N LYS A 313 -5.48 18.06 4.52
CA LYS A 313 -6.06 16.87 5.17
C LYS A 313 -6.07 16.96 6.69
N ILE A 314 -5.08 17.62 7.28
CA ILE A 314 -5.00 17.82 8.74
C ILE A 314 -5.61 19.16 9.21
N GLY A 315 -6.29 19.90 8.32
CA GLY A 315 -6.98 21.14 8.64
C GLY A 315 -6.04 22.29 9.05
N MET A 316 -4.84 22.36 8.48
CA MET A 316 -3.97 23.52 8.67
C MET A 316 -4.54 24.74 7.95
N GLU A 317 -4.50 25.87 8.63
CA GLU A 317 -4.79 27.19 8.08
C GLU A 317 -3.63 28.14 8.41
N GLY A 318 -3.35 29.10 7.55
CA GLY A 318 -2.33 30.14 7.78
C GLY A 318 -1.42 30.40 6.59
N ASP A 319 -0.64 31.48 6.70
CA ASP A 319 0.13 32.09 5.60
C ASP A 319 1.10 31.12 4.90
N LEU A 320 1.66 30.15 5.62
CA LEU A 320 2.58 29.17 5.03
C LEU A 320 1.88 28.26 4.01
N LEU A 321 0.64 27.86 4.28
CA LEU A 321 -0.14 27.05 3.34
C LEU A 321 -0.53 27.89 2.13
N VAL A 322 -0.96 29.13 2.35
CA VAL A 322 -1.30 30.08 1.27
C VAL A 322 -0.11 30.31 0.34
N GLN A 323 1.08 30.58 0.89
CA GLN A 323 2.30 30.76 0.10
C GLN A 323 2.71 29.51 -0.68
N ALA A 324 2.52 28.32 -0.11
CA ALA A 324 2.79 27.05 -0.79
C ALA A 324 1.81 26.79 -1.93
N GLU A 325 0.53 27.11 -1.75
CA GLU A 325 -0.48 27.03 -2.78
C GLU A 325 -0.25 28.07 -3.89
N GLU A 326 0.15 29.29 -3.54
CA GLU A 326 0.58 30.31 -4.50
C GLU A 326 1.78 29.85 -5.32
N ARG A 327 2.79 29.24 -4.69
CA ARG A 327 3.95 28.72 -5.43
C ARG A 327 3.59 27.57 -6.38
N LEU A 328 2.66 26.70 -6.00
CA LEU A 328 2.13 25.68 -6.90
C LEU A 328 1.33 26.31 -8.05
N ARG A 329 0.56 27.36 -7.76
CA ARG A 329 -0.24 28.11 -8.74
C ARG A 329 0.65 28.84 -9.75
N GLU A 330 1.74 29.46 -9.30
CA GLU A 330 2.79 30.03 -10.14
C GLU A 330 3.42 28.95 -11.05
N ALA A 331 3.69 27.75 -10.52
CA ALA A 331 4.19 26.60 -11.28
C ALA A 331 3.24 26.07 -12.34
N MET A 332 1.94 26.34 -12.19
CA MET A 332 0.90 25.98 -13.15
C MET A 332 0.54 27.16 -14.08
N GLY A 333 1.28 28.28 -14.03
CA GLY A 333 1.06 29.43 -14.91
C GLY A 333 -0.17 30.27 -14.59
N VAL A 334 -0.76 30.13 -13.39
CA VAL A 334 -1.98 30.85 -13.01
C VAL A 334 -1.60 32.12 -12.24
N GLY A 335 -1.93 33.29 -12.80
CA GLY A 335 -1.64 34.60 -12.19
C GLY A 335 -2.45 34.90 -10.91
N PRO A 336 -2.08 35.94 -10.14
CA PRO A 336 -2.77 36.28 -8.89
C PRO A 336 -4.20 36.77 -9.14
N ILE A 337 -5.16 36.25 -8.37
CA ILE A 337 -6.55 36.75 -8.35
C ILE A 337 -6.56 38.01 -7.48
N GLY A 338 -6.57 39.18 -8.11
CA GLY A 338 -6.86 40.45 -7.44
C GLY A 338 -8.34 40.54 -7.04
N PRO A 339 -8.68 41.25 -5.94
CA PRO A 339 -10.07 41.43 -5.54
C PRO A 339 -10.75 42.39 -6.51
N GLY A 340 -11.51 41.89 -7.49
CA GLY A 340 -12.30 42.77 -8.37
C GLY A 340 -12.82 42.22 -9.71
N SER A 341 -12.62 40.95 -10.08
CA SER A 341 -13.14 40.44 -11.36
C SER A 341 -14.17 39.32 -11.15
N PRO A 342 -15.39 39.43 -11.70
CA PRO A 342 -16.39 38.39 -11.62
C PRO A 342 -16.15 37.29 -12.68
N SER A 343 -16.53 36.06 -12.30
CA SER A 343 -16.89 34.90 -13.15
C SER A 343 -15.79 34.16 -13.94
N SER A 344 -15.31 33.06 -13.35
CA SER A 344 -15.41 31.66 -13.83
C SER A 344 -14.22 30.85 -13.26
N PRO A 345 -14.39 29.60 -12.82
CA PRO A 345 -13.25 28.73 -12.51
C PRO A 345 -12.53 28.43 -13.83
N SER A 346 -11.57 29.27 -14.22
CA SER A 346 -10.76 29.01 -15.40
C SER A 346 -10.02 27.70 -15.15
N ALA A 347 -10.31 26.71 -16.00
CA ALA A 347 -9.63 25.43 -16.00
C ALA A 347 -8.12 25.65 -15.86
N LEU A 348 -7.51 24.90 -14.93
CA LEU A 348 -6.06 24.80 -14.79
C LEU A 348 -5.44 24.60 -16.17
N ASP A 349 -4.46 25.41 -16.55
CA ASP A 349 -3.69 25.21 -17.77
C ASP A 349 -2.66 24.09 -17.52
N PRO A 350 -2.83 22.89 -18.08
CA PRO A 350 -1.92 21.78 -17.84
C PRO A 350 -0.62 21.89 -18.65
N VAL A 351 -0.51 22.88 -19.55
CA VAL A 351 0.58 23.00 -20.53
C VAL A 351 1.98 22.96 -19.88
N PRO A 352 2.29 23.75 -18.83
CA PRO A 352 3.66 23.78 -18.28
C PRO A 352 4.08 22.47 -17.61
N LEU A 353 3.12 21.81 -16.94
CA LEU A 353 3.37 20.51 -16.31
C LEU A 353 3.55 19.41 -17.36
N LEU A 354 2.78 19.49 -18.44
CA LEU A 354 2.84 18.51 -19.52
C LEU A 354 4.17 18.60 -20.29
N GLU A 355 4.63 19.80 -20.58
CA GLU A 355 5.96 20.03 -21.19
C GLU A 355 7.08 19.44 -20.33
N LEU A 356 7.02 19.64 -19.01
CA LEU A 356 7.97 19.07 -18.06
C LEU A 356 7.96 17.53 -18.05
N LEU A 357 6.78 16.90 -18.12
CA LEU A 357 6.66 15.44 -18.20
C LEU A 357 7.16 14.88 -19.53
N ILE A 358 6.93 15.60 -20.64
CA ILE A 358 7.48 15.26 -21.96
C ILE A 358 9.01 15.32 -21.93
N GLU A 359 9.57 16.34 -21.31
CA GLU A 359 11.03 16.51 -21.15
C GLU A 359 11.63 15.36 -20.31
N VAL A 360 11.03 15.03 -19.16
CA VAL A 360 11.49 13.91 -18.32
C VAL A 360 11.44 12.58 -19.07
N ARG A 361 10.37 12.35 -19.83
CA ARG A 361 10.24 11.15 -20.68
C ARG A 361 11.36 11.08 -21.73
N SER A 362 11.71 12.20 -22.36
CA SER A 362 12.82 12.27 -23.33
C SER A 362 14.15 11.86 -22.70
N ARG A 363 14.42 12.32 -21.47
CA ARG A 363 15.64 11.97 -20.73
C ARG A 363 15.71 10.51 -20.32
N LEU A 364 14.59 9.92 -19.89
CA LEU A 364 14.51 8.50 -19.60
C LEU A 364 14.83 7.65 -20.84
N ARG A 365 14.38 8.08 -22.03
CA ARG A 365 14.78 7.45 -23.30
C ARG A 365 16.28 7.58 -23.58
N GLN A 366 16.87 8.76 -23.38
CA GLN A 366 18.31 8.98 -23.54
C GLN A 366 19.14 8.11 -22.58
N ALA A 367 18.66 7.95 -21.34
CA ALA A 367 19.24 7.08 -20.32
C ALA A 367 18.99 5.58 -20.56
N ARG A 368 18.28 5.21 -21.65
CA ARG A 368 17.85 3.84 -21.98
C ARG A 368 16.90 3.20 -20.95
N GLU A 369 16.24 4.02 -20.14
CA GLU A 369 15.20 3.64 -19.18
C GLU A 369 13.83 3.60 -19.87
N TRP A 370 13.69 2.71 -20.86
CA TRP A 370 12.51 2.63 -21.72
C TRP A 370 11.22 2.37 -20.94
N GLY A 371 11.28 1.50 -19.92
CA GLY A 371 10.11 1.14 -19.12
C GLY A 371 9.48 2.34 -18.39
N LEU A 372 10.31 3.20 -17.80
CA LEU A 372 9.81 4.40 -17.11
C LEU A 372 9.31 5.47 -18.10
N ALA A 373 9.97 5.61 -19.25
CA ALA A 373 9.50 6.51 -20.31
C ALA A 373 8.13 6.08 -20.86
N ASP A 374 7.94 4.77 -21.06
CA ASP A 374 6.68 4.22 -21.55
C ASP A 374 5.57 4.33 -20.49
N GLU A 375 5.89 4.16 -19.20
CA GLU A 375 4.92 4.39 -18.12
C GLU A 375 4.39 5.83 -18.13
N ILE A 376 5.26 6.84 -18.31
CA ILE A 376 4.85 8.24 -18.42
C ILE A 376 3.89 8.44 -19.61
N ARG A 377 4.21 7.86 -20.78
CA ARG A 377 3.35 7.96 -21.97
C ARG A 377 1.97 7.34 -21.72
N GLN A 378 1.94 6.16 -21.11
CA GLN A 378 0.71 5.44 -20.82
C GLN A 378 -0.16 6.19 -19.81
N ARG A 379 0.43 6.72 -18.75
CA ARG A 379 -0.30 7.53 -17.75
C ARG A 379 -0.84 8.82 -18.36
N LEU A 380 -0.05 9.53 -19.17
CA LEU A 380 -0.54 10.71 -19.89
C LEU A 380 -1.69 10.37 -20.85
N THR A 381 -1.59 9.25 -21.56
CA THR A 381 -2.66 8.76 -22.44
C THR A 381 -3.93 8.44 -21.65
N SER A 382 -3.81 7.82 -20.47
CA SER A 382 -4.95 7.54 -19.57
C SER A 382 -5.61 8.81 -19.03
N LEU A 383 -4.87 9.93 -18.99
CA LEU A 383 -5.37 11.25 -18.60
C LEU A 383 -5.89 12.05 -19.80
N GLY A 384 -6.07 11.42 -20.97
CA GLY A 384 -6.57 12.06 -22.19
C GLY A 384 -5.50 12.83 -22.97
N VAL A 385 -4.23 12.77 -22.59
CA VAL A 385 -3.12 13.45 -23.27
C VAL A 385 -2.37 12.48 -24.19
N ILE A 386 -2.50 12.68 -25.50
CA ILE A 386 -1.84 11.85 -26.51
C ILE A 386 -0.52 12.50 -26.93
N LEU A 387 0.58 11.76 -26.82
CA LEU A 387 1.92 12.19 -27.24
C LEU A 387 2.27 11.64 -28.63
N GLU A 388 2.57 12.53 -29.57
CA GLU A 388 2.99 12.26 -30.95
C GLU A 388 4.47 12.62 -31.13
N ASP A 389 5.31 11.62 -31.43
CA ASP A 389 6.74 11.85 -31.66
C ASP A 389 6.98 12.17 -33.14
N ARG A 390 7.55 13.34 -33.42
CA ARG A 390 7.95 13.78 -34.77
C ARG A 390 9.45 14.04 -34.82
N VAL A 391 10.00 14.20 -36.04
CA VAL A 391 11.42 14.54 -36.26
C VAL A 391 11.80 15.86 -35.59
N GLU A 392 10.85 16.79 -35.45
CA GLU A 392 11.02 18.12 -34.85
C GLU A 392 10.85 18.13 -33.32
N GLY A 393 10.34 17.05 -32.72
CA GLY A 393 10.08 16.97 -31.28
C GLY A 393 8.82 16.17 -30.93
N THR A 394 8.53 16.06 -29.63
CA THR A 394 7.28 15.46 -29.14
C THR A 394 6.20 16.53 -29.07
N HIS A 395 5.15 16.36 -29.87
CA HIS A 395 3.92 17.14 -29.77
C HIS A 395 2.90 16.39 -28.93
N TRP A 396 1.91 17.13 -28.40
CA TRP A 396 0.81 16.53 -27.66
C TRP A 396 -0.52 17.13 -28.08
N ARG A 397 -1.58 16.36 -27.88
CA ARG A 397 -2.96 16.81 -28.05
C ARG A 397 -3.84 16.22 -26.96
N LEU A 398 -4.88 16.95 -26.58
CA LEU A 398 -5.94 16.41 -25.73
C LEU A 398 -6.90 15.60 -26.58
N THR A 399 -7.38 14.50 -26.02
CA THR A 399 -8.50 13.75 -26.56
C THR A 399 -9.75 14.46 -26.09
N THR A 400 -10.47 15.05 -27.03
CA THR A 400 -11.76 15.71 -26.77
C THR A 400 -12.80 14.75 -26.23
#